data_AF-A0A1U7GT87-F1
#
_entry.id   AF-A0A1U7GT87-F1
#
_cell.length_a   1.000
_cell.length_b   1.000
_cell.length_c   1.000
_cell.angle_alpha   90.00
_cell.angle_beta   90.00
_cell.angle_gamma   90.00
#
_symmetry.space_group_name_H-M   'P 1'
#
loop_
_entity.id
_entity.type
_entity.pdbx_description
1 polymer ?
#
loop_
_entity_poly.entity_id
_entity_poly.type
_entity_poly.pdbx_seq_one_letter_code
_entity_poly.pdbx_strand_id
1 'polypeptide(L)'
;MFLLFSGLAGGIVLSSLSGCSQKPNSVTLSTGTVGSYYHRLGEQINYSTTTTVGLSVRNIGSQGSQENLQRLLKHQVDFAIAQLDVANEAMRQGKVKAVAILAKEYVHIIVRKNSGINTFDDLQGKRVAVGTPGSGILFTARQLIQTDKLKVQEDTSSFDEAFKKLKSRQLDAIIYVGSLGANENLRQIFVKNSNLSLLPIRTALVNNLTVLDPSSYESATLPLGTYASRPPIPNRKLPTLSTATVLVTRPDMNRRTVGLVTWSILSTARTYAQFYPEIQSSKAEELMRKELFYIHPAAEAVFDHGDPRTVIIRYWENNNDLQAGVFILVTTSVIGLLLRQWHRQKSKKIMTTTNNRISELKSLLPDHPQQALESIEDLSQENRLTFIEGLVSTEVYEQLRHKTQTFADQCRTLIEQQRKKLVMDTLLLLDEWQASLQTDPEAALQKLKQIKQHYRDMLLSDQVDIEAYVELMNLTLISLMTLAPKSSPVHSDSENKKQNISN
;
A
#
# COMPACT_ATOMS: atom_id res chain seq x y z
N MET A 1 25.81 -0.51 -12.94
CA MET A 1 25.44 -1.23 -11.71
C MET A 1 24.36 -0.53 -10.87
N PHE A 2 23.66 0.50 -11.39
CA PHE A 2 22.60 1.23 -10.67
C PHE A 2 21.16 0.94 -11.17
N LEU A 3 21.00 0.16 -12.26
CA LEU A 3 19.70 -0.11 -12.90
C LEU A 3 19.10 -1.50 -12.60
N LEU A 4 19.81 -2.35 -11.85
CA LEU A 4 19.32 -3.69 -11.47
C LEU A 4 18.58 -3.70 -10.12
N PHE A 5 18.64 -2.62 -9.34
CA PHE A 5 17.98 -2.54 -8.02
C PHE A 5 16.56 -1.95 -8.06
N SER A 6 16.16 -1.29 -9.15
CA SER A 6 14.82 -0.68 -9.27
C SER A 6 13.71 -1.67 -9.68
N GLY A 7 14.07 -2.84 -10.24
CA GLY A 7 13.10 -3.87 -10.64
C GLY A 7 12.61 -4.78 -9.51
N LEU A 8 13.39 -4.96 -8.43
CA LEU A 8 12.99 -5.78 -7.27
C LEU A 8 12.28 -4.97 -6.18
N ALA A 9 12.49 -3.66 -6.10
CA ALA A 9 11.86 -2.82 -5.08
C ALA A 9 10.34 -2.62 -5.30
N GLY A 10 9.87 -2.63 -6.55
CA GLY A 10 8.45 -2.45 -6.88
C GLY A 10 7.56 -3.66 -6.56
N GLY A 11 8.11 -4.89 -6.59
CA GLY A 11 7.36 -6.12 -6.30
C GLY A 11 7.21 -6.43 -4.81
N ILE A 12 8.17 -5.99 -3.98
CA ILE A 12 8.18 -6.30 -2.53
C ILE A 12 7.23 -5.37 -1.75
N VAL A 13 6.98 -4.14 -2.23
CA VAL A 13 6.07 -3.18 -1.56
C VAL A 13 4.60 -3.53 -1.78
N LEU A 14 4.21 -4.14 -2.91
CA LEU A 14 2.82 -4.58 -3.12
C LEU A 14 2.48 -5.91 -2.42
N SER A 15 3.48 -6.76 -2.16
CA SER A 15 3.28 -8.09 -1.57
C SER A 15 3.06 -8.06 -0.05
N SER A 16 3.36 -6.93 0.60
CA SER A 16 3.29 -6.76 2.06
C SER A 16 1.98 -6.12 2.55
N LEU A 17 1.04 -5.77 1.65
CA LEU A 17 -0.30 -5.29 2.00
C LEU A 17 -1.37 -6.39 2.09
N SER A 18 -1.02 -7.62 1.71
CA SER A 18 -1.91 -8.80 1.83
C SER A 18 -1.81 -9.49 3.19
N GLY A 19 -1.41 -8.75 4.23
CA GLY A 19 -1.67 -9.14 5.61
C GLY A 19 -3.16 -9.11 5.86
N CYS A 20 -3.87 -10.18 5.46
CA CYS A 20 -5.21 -10.48 5.92
C CYS A 20 -5.18 -10.64 7.44
N SER A 21 -5.17 -9.53 8.17
CA SER A 21 -5.68 -9.48 9.53
C SER A 21 -7.14 -9.86 9.40
N GLN A 22 -7.43 -11.15 9.63
CA GLN A 22 -8.79 -11.67 9.70
C GLN A 22 -9.55 -10.73 10.64
N LYS A 23 -10.55 -10.03 10.09
CA LYS A 23 -11.45 -9.23 10.91
C LYS A 23 -12.00 -10.19 11.98
N PRO A 24 -11.93 -9.87 13.28
CA PRO A 24 -12.65 -10.67 14.25
C PRO A 24 -14.12 -10.67 13.84
N ASN A 25 -14.68 -11.85 13.60
CA ASN A 25 -16.10 -11.98 13.23
C ASN A 25 -17.01 -11.74 14.44
N SER A 26 -16.44 -11.73 15.64
CA SER A 26 -17.18 -11.45 16.87
C SER A 26 -16.29 -10.84 17.95
N VAL A 27 -16.92 -10.05 18.83
CA VAL A 27 -16.35 -9.56 20.10
C VAL A 27 -17.26 -9.91 21.26
N THR A 28 -16.74 -9.85 22.47
CA THR A 28 -17.48 -10.10 23.70
C THR A 28 -17.78 -8.81 24.46
N LEU A 29 -19.00 -8.71 25.00
CA LEU A 29 -19.46 -7.54 25.75
C LEU A 29 -20.09 -7.99 27.07
N SER A 30 -19.58 -7.52 28.22
CA SER A 30 -20.23 -7.75 29.52
C SER A 30 -21.27 -6.65 29.81
N THR A 31 -22.49 -7.04 30.18
CA THR A 31 -23.62 -6.11 30.33
C THR A 31 -24.39 -6.25 31.65
N GLY A 32 -25.56 -6.86 31.68
CA GLY A 32 -26.38 -7.00 32.88
C GLY A 32 -27.21 -8.26 32.78
N THR A 33 -28.06 -8.52 33.76
CA THR A 33 -28.94 -9.68 33.74
C THR A 33 -29.82 -9.66 32.48
N VAL A 34 -30.18 -10.84 31.96
CA VAL A 34 -30.97 -10.95 30.73
C VAL A 34 -32.25 -10.12 30.83
N GLY A 35 -32.52 -9.31 29.81
CA GLY A 35 -33.67 -8.40 29.76
C GLY A 35 -33.50 -7.09 30.53
N SER A 36 -32.43 -6.92 31.32
CA SER A 36 -32.12 -5.65 31.99
C SER A 36 -31.79 -4.52 31.01
N TYR A 37 -31.71 -3.31 31.55
CA TYR A 37 -31.33 -2.11 30.79
C TYR A 37 -29.98 -2.27 30.07
N TYR A 38 -28.92 -2.72 30.76
CA TYR A 38 -27.60 -2.95 30.13
C TYR A 38 -27.63 -4.08 29.11
N HIS A 39 -28.39 -5.14 29.36
CA HIS A 39 -28.52 -6.22 28.37
C HIS A 39 -29.15 -5.71 27.08
N ARG A 40 -30.19 -4.87 27.14
CA ARG A 40 -30.82 -4.27 25.95
C ARG A 40 -29.90 -3.30 25.22
N LEU A 41 -29.07 -2.53 25.94
CA LEU A 41 -28.00 -1.75 25.32
C LEU A 41 -27.00 -2.65 24.58
N GLY A 42 -26.64 -3.79 25.17
CA GLY A 42 -25.80 -4.79 24.50
C GLY A 42 -26.39 -5.33 23.19
N GLU A 43 -27.69 -5.64 23.20
CA GLU A 43 -28.41 -6.02 21.97
C GLU A 43 -28.43 -4.89 20.93
N GLN A 44 -28.59 -3.63 21.36
CA GLN A 44 -28.54 -2.49 20.45
C GLN A 44 -27.16 -2.29 19.83
N ILE A 45 -26.09 -2.50 20.61
CA ILE A 45 -24.71 -2.48 20.10
C ILE A 45 -24.51 -3.62 19.10
N ASN A 46 -24.95 -4.84 19.42
CA ASN A 46 -24.87 -5.99 18.52
C ASN A 46 -25.60 -5.74 17.18
N TYR A 47 -26.81 -5.19 17.23
CA TYR A 47 -27.55 -4.78 16.05
C TYR A 47 -26.75 -3.76 15.22
N SER A 48 -26.25 -2.71 15.89
CA SER A 48 -25.49 -1.64 15.23
C SER A 48 -24.24 -2.15 14.52
N THR A 49 -23.46 -3.02 15.18
CA THR A 49 -22.21 -3.57 14.64
C THR A 49 -22.46 -4.60 13.55
N THR A 50 -23.49 -5.43 13.69
CA THR A 50 -23.85 -6.42 12.68
C THR A 50 -24.32 -5.75 11.40
N THR A 51 -25.21 -4.75 11.50
CA THR A 51 -25.75 -4.05 10.33
C THR A 51 -24.74 -3.11 9.66
N THR A 52 -23.85 -2.45 10.42
CA THR A 52 -22.94 -1.44 9.85
C THR A 52 -21.64 -2.04 9.31
N VAL A 53 -21.08 -3.04 10.00
CA VAL A 53 -19.73 -3.55 9.73
C VAL A 53 -19.62 -5.08 9.70
N GLY A 54 -20.72 -5.81 9.90
CA GLY A 54 -20.74 -7.27 9.92
C GLY A 54 -20.02 -7.89 11.11
N LEU A 55 -19.92 -7.17 12.23
CA LEU A 55 -19.28 -7.63 13.46
C LEU A 55 -20.34 -8.06 14.48
N SER A 56 -20.34 -9.33 14.88
CA SER A 56 -21.25 -9.83 15.92
C SER A 56 -20.74 -9.48 17.33
N VAL A 57 -21.64 -9.19 18.25
CA VAL A 57 -21.32 -8.95 19.66
C VAL A 57 -21.96 -10.05 20.50
N ARG A 58 -21.13 -10.88 21.15
CA ARG A 58 -21.60 -11.85 22.12
C ARG A 58 -21.84 -11.16 23.46
N ASN A 59 -23.11 -10.92 23.75
CA ASN A 59 -23.59 -10.27 24.96
C ASN A 59 -23.52 -11.26 26.15
N ILE A 60 -22.72 -10.95 27.16
CA ILE A 60 -22.51 -11.78 28.35
C ILE A 60 -23.16 -11.10 29.55
N GLY A 61 -24.20 -11.73 30.09
CA GLY A 61 -24.91 -11.22 31.26
C GLY A 61 -24.04 -11.19 32.53
N SER A 62 -24.32 -10.23 33.41
CA SER A 62 -23.61 -10.00 34.68
C SER A 62 -24.54 -9.41 35.74
N GLN A 63 -24.03 -9.18 36.94
CA GLN A 63 -24.68 -8.47 38.04
C GLN A 63 -24.58 -6.93 37.95
N GLY A 64 -23.88 -6.39 36.94
CA GLY A 64 -23.78 -4.96 36.68
C GLY A 64 -22.34 -4.43 36.61
N SER A 65 -22.21 -3.10 36.79
CA SER A 65 -21.00 -2.32 36.49
C SER A 65 -19.71 -2.84 37.11
N GLN A 66 -19.71 -3.26 38.39
CA GLN A 66 -18.46 -3.69 39.04
C GLN A 66 -18.00 -5.05 38.49
N GLU A 67 -18.91 -6.00 38.29
CA GLU A 67 -18.57 -7.29 37.68
C GLU A 67 -18.13 -7.12 36.23
N ASN A 68 -18.81 -6.26 35.46
CA ASN A 68 -18.45 -5.92 34.09
C ASN A 68 -17.01 -5.38 33.99
N LEU A 69 -16.69 -4.40 34.85
CA LEU A 69 -15.35 -3.83 34.91
C LEU A 69 -14.32 -4.88 35.33
N GLN A 70 -14.65 -5.73 36.30
CA GLN A 70 -13.76 -6.79 36.75
C GLN A 70 -13.47 -7.81 35.63
N ARG A 71 -14.49 -8.24 34.87
CA ARG A 71 -14.32 -9.14 33.71
C ARG A 71 -13.45 -8.50 32.64
N LEU A 72 -13.64 -7.21 32.37
CA LEU A 72 -12.82 -6.47 31.39
C LEU A 72 -11.35 -6.43 31.81
N LEU A 73 -11.09 -6.10 33.08
CA LEU A 73 -9.74 -6.05 33.67
C LEU A 73 -9.07 -7.43 33.72
N LYS A 74 -9.85 -8.51 33.83
CA LYS A 74 -9.36 -9.90 33.79
C LYS A 74 -9.22 -10.45 32.36
N HIS A 75 -9.37 -9.62 31.33
CA HIS A 75 -9.33 -10.03 29.92
C HIS A 75 -10.38 -11.11 29.54
N GLN A 76 -11.48 -11.21 30.28
CA GLN A 76 -12.54 -12.19 30.03
C GLN A 76 -13.56 -11.70 28.99
N VAL A 77 -13.64 -10.39 28.77
CA VAL A 77 -14.49 -9.75 27.75
C VAL A 77 -13.74 -8.64 27.03
N ASP A 78 -14.08 -8.31 25.79
CA ASP A 78 -13.44 -7.25 25.00
C ASP A 78 -13.94 -5.85 25.36
N PHE A 79 -15.24 -5.77 25.65
CA PHE A 79 -15.93 -4.55 26.03
C PHE A 79 -16.78 -4.79 27.26
N ALA A 80 -17.12 -3.71 27.96
CA ALA A 80 -18.02 -3.73 29.09
C ALA A 80 -18.88 -2.47 29.12
N ILE A 81 -20.14 -2.61 29.55
CA ILE A 81 -20.97 -1.46 29.92
C ILE A 81 -20.80 -1.22 31.42
N ALA A 82 -20.55 0.01 31.82
CA ALA A 82 -20.49 0.39 33.23
C ALA A 82 -21.07 1.79 33.43
N GLN A 83 -21.37 2.13 34.67
CA GLN A 83 -21.54 3.53 35.02
C GLN A 83 -20.17 4.22 35.06
N LEU A 84 -20.14 5.49 34.70
CA LEU A 84 -18.91 6.27 34.62
C LEU A 84 -18.25 6.39 35.99
N ASP A 85 -19.01 6.65 37.05
CA ASP A 85 -18.53 6.70 38.43
C ASP A 85 -17.87 5.39 38.90
N VAL A 86 -18.37 4.24 38.44
CA VAL A 86 -17.74 2.94 38.74
C VAL A 86 -16.43 2.74 37.96
N ALA A 87 -16.38 3.20 36.72
CA ALA A 87 -15.23 2.99 35.83
C ALA A 87 -14.14 4.05 35.97
N ASN A 88 -14.46 5.22 36.54
CA ASN A 88 -13.61 6.41 36.52
C ASN A 88 -12.23 6.15 37.14
N GLU A 89 -12.16 5.48 38.30
CA GLU A 89 -10.86 5.18 38.92
C GLU A 89 -9.97 4.29 38.04
N ALA A 90 -10.56 3.27 37.39
CA ALA A 90 -9.82 2.42 36.45
C ALA A 90 -9.38 3.19 35.20
N MET A 91 -10.16 4.18 34.76
CA MET A 91 -9.80 5.07 33.67
C MET A 91 -8.66 6.03 34.04
N ARG A 92 -8.72 6.64 35.24
CA ARG A 92 -7.66 7.49 35.80
C ARG A 92 -6.33 6.76 35.92
N GLN A 93 -6.38 5.49 36.34
CA GLN A 93 -5.21 4.61 36.39
C GLN A 93 -4.74 4.11 35.02
N GLY A 94 -5.43 4.48 33.94
CA GLY A 94 -5.09 4.08 32.57
C GLY A 94 -5.33 2.60 32.27
N LYS A 95 -6.05 1.86 33.13
CA LYS A 95 -6.35 0.42 32.95
C LYS A 95 -7.52 0.18 32.00
N VAL A 96 -8.37 1.18 31.83
CA VAL A 96 -9.57 1.14 31.00
C VAL A 96 -9.68 2.45 30.22
N LYS A 97 -10.28 2.39 29.03
CA LYS A 97 -10.57 3.55 28.18
C LYS A 97 -12.05 3.58 27.83
N ALA A 98 -12.61 4.79 27.79
CA ALA A 98 -13.98 5.00 27.32
C ALA A 98 -14.06 4.86 25.79
N VAL A 99 -15.18 4.34 25.31
CA VAL A 99 -15.49 4.21 23.88
C VAL A 99 -16.60 5.19 23.50
N ALA A 100 -17.70 5.21 24.27
CA ALA A 100 -18.82 6.13 24.06
C ALA A 100 -19.69 6.22 25.33
N ILE A 101 -20.32 7.39 25.54
CA ILE A 101 -21.48 7.53 26.42
C ILE A 101 -22.71 7.01 25.68
N LEU A 102 -23.42 6.07 26.31
CA LEU A 102 -24.61 5.45 25.74
C LEU A 102 -25.92 6.04 26.28
N ALA A 103 -25.89 6.64 27.47
CA ALA A 103 -27.02 7.31 28.11
C ALA A 103 -26.60 8.06 29.37
N LYS A 104 -27.54 8.82 29.94
CA LYS A 104 -27.48 9.32 31.33
C LYS A 104 -28.33 8.46 32.26
N GLU A 105 -27.82 8.24 33.46
CA GLU A 105 -28.51 7.57 34.54
C GLU A 105 -28.70 8.52 35.72
N TYR A 106 -29.94 8.58 36.23
CA TYR A 106 -30.35 9.53 37.25
C TYR A 106 -30.58 8.78 38.56
N VAL A 107 -30.27 9.43 39.66
CA VAL A 107 -30.57 8.90 40.99
C VAL A 107 -32.04 9.15 41.33
N HIS A 108 -32.71 8.11 41.81
CA HIS A 108 -34.08 8.10 42.26
C HIS A 108 -34.11 7.65 43.71
N ILE A 109 -34.73 8.45 44.58
CA ILE A 109 -35.00 8.08 45.97
C ILE A 109 -36.50 7.86 46.08
N ILE A 110 -36.90 6.60 46.17
CA ILE A 110 -38.30 6.17 46.15
C ILE A 110 -38.74 5.85 47.57
N VAL A 111 -39.82 6.49 48.02
CA VAL A 111 -40.41 6.27 49.35
C VAL A 111 -41.93 6.08 49.25
N ARG A 112 -42.56 5.64 50.34
CA ARG A 112 -44.02 5.71 50.45
C ARG A 112 -44.44 7.14 50.82
N LYS A 113 -45.52 7.67 50.25
CA LYS A 113 -46.06 9.01 50.56
C LYS A 113 -46.32 9.19 52.06
N ASN A 114 -46.83 8.16 52.72
CA ASN A 114 -47.18 8.20 54.15
C ASN A 114 -46.06 7.65 55.06
N SER A 115 -44.79 7.70 54.62
CA SER A 115 -43.65 7.21 55.42
C SER A 115 -43.12 8.22 56.45
N GLY A 116 -43.49 9.49 56.32
CA GLY A 116 -42.88 10.59 57.08
C GLY A 116 -41.50 11.01 56.56
N ILE A 117 -41.01 10.41 55.47
CA ILE A 117 -39.70 10.71 54.85
C ILE A 117 -39.94 11.69 53.71
N ASN A 118 -39.44 12.92 53.84
CA ASN A 118 -39.67 14.01 52.89
C ASN A 118 -38.37 14.57 52.29
N THR A 119 -37.24 14.30 52.93
CA THR A 119 -35.91 14.74 52.54
C THR A 119 -34.93 13.56 52.52
N PHE A 120 -33.77 13.75 51.90
CA PHE A 120 -32.70 12.74 51.93
C PHE A 120 -32.21 12.46 53.36
N ASP A 121 -32.15 13.49 54.20
CA ASP A 121 -31.65 13.43 55.58
C ASP A 121 -32.58 12.59 56.48
N ASP A 122 -33.87 12.53 56.15
CA ASP A 122 -34.86 11.69 56.84
C ASP A 122 -34.58 10.18 56.69
N LEU A 123 -33.65 9.79 55.81
CA LEU A 123 -33.19 8.40 55.69
C LEU A 123 -32.27 7.97 56.84
N GLN A 124 -31.85 8.89 57.72
CA GLN A 124 -31.05 8.56 58.90
C GLN A 124 -31.71 7.45 59.74
N GLY A 125 -30.99 6.35 59.93
CA GLY A 125 -31.42 5.15 60.66
C GLY A 125 -32.45 4.28 59.95
N LYS A 126 -32.89 4.64 58.73
CA LYS A 126 -33.93 3.92 57.97
C LYS A 126 -33.37 2.71 57.23
N ARG A 127 -34.27 1.79 56.85
CA ARG A 127 -33.94 0.63 56.01
C ARG A 127 -34.01 1.03 54.54
N VAL A 128 -32.88 1.05 53.87
CA VAL A 128 -32.75 1.60 52.52
C VAL A 128 -32.20 0.52 51.60
N ALA A 129 -32.96 0.20 50.54
CA ALA A 129 -32.40 -0.61 49.46
C ALA A 129 -31.37 0.21 48.69
N VAL A 130 -30.15 -0.31 48.61
CA VAL A 130 -29.01 0.33 47.95
C VAL A 130 -28.57 -0.40 46.68
N GLY A 131 -29.26 -1.48 46.30
CA GLY A 131 -28.94 -2.27 45.10
C GLY A 131 -28.09 -3.51 45.42
N THR A 132 -27.98 -4.40 44.43
CA THR A 132 -27.33 -5.71 44.61
C THR A 132 -25.81 -5.61 44.72
N PRO A 133 -25.15 -6.58 45.37
CA PRO A 133 -23.69 -6.66 45.35
C PRO A 133 -23.15 -6.68 43.92
N GLY A 134 -22.12 -5.88 43.64
CA GLY A 134 -21.54 -5.77 42.30
C GLY A 134 -22.25 -4.79 41.35
N SER A 135 -23.43 -4.27 41.74
CA SER A 135 -24.16 -3.31 40.92
C SER A 135 -23.56 -1.91 41.00
N GLY A 136 -23.75 -1.14 39.93
CA GLY A 136 -23.44 0.27 39.95
C GLY A 136 -24.32 1.08 40.91
N ILE A 137 -25.60 0.70 41.05
CA ILE A 137 -26.53 1.30 42.01
C ILE A 137 -25.95 1.29 43.43
N LEU A 138 -25.36 0.17 43.87
CA LEU A 138 -24.72 0.05 45.17
C LEU A 138 -23.53 1.01 45.33
N PHE A 139 -22.73 1.17 44.28
CA PHE A 139 -21.62 2.10 44.29
C PHE A 139 -22.11 3.54 44.44
N THR A 140 -22.99 4.00 43.55
CA THR A 140 -23.51 5.37 43.58
C THR A 140 -24.29 5.67 44.87
N ALA A 141 -25.12 4.72 45.35
CA ALA A 141 -25.88 4.88 46.59
C ALA A 141 -24.94 5.07 47.80
N ARG A 142 -23.86 4.30 47.88
CA ARG A 142 -22.86 4.47 48.94
C ARG A 142 -22.10 5.78 48.83
N GLN A 143 -21.75 6.25 47.63
CA GLN A 143 -21.12 7.57 47.46
C GLN A 143 -22.02 8.70 48.00
N LEU A 144 -23.32 8.65 47.70
CA LEU A 144 -24.30 9.61 48.23
C LEU A 144 -24.39 9.55 49.76
N ILE A 145 -24.60 8.35 50.32
CA ILE A 145 -24.76 8.13 51.77
C ILE A 145 -23.49 8.57 52.53
N GLN A 146 -22.31 8.19 52.03
CA GLN A 146 -21.02 8.49 52.66
C GLN A 146 -20.69 9.98 52.61
N THR A 147 -20.96 10.64 51.47
CA THR A 147 -20.70 12.08 51.32
C THR A 147 -21.52 12.91 52.28
N ASP A 148 -22.76 12.51 52.53
CA ASP A 148 -23.64 13.17 53.51
C ASP A 148 -23.50 12.62 54.95
N LYS A 149 -22.58 11.66 55.15
CA LYS A 149 -22.31 10.98 56.44
C LYS A 149 -23.56 10.36 57.08
N LEU A 150 -24.50 9.95 56.24
CA LEU A 150 -25.76 9.37 56.66
C LEU A 150 -25.55 7.91 57.08
N LYS A 151 -26.20 7.48 58.17
CA LYS A 151 -26.17 6.07 58.59
C LYS A 151 -27.51 5.42 58.26
N VAL A 152 -27.52 4.48 57.33
CA VAL A 152 -28.71 3.72 56.94
C VAL A 152 -28.51 2.23 57.21
N GLN A 153 -29.61 1.50 57.37
CA GLN A 153 -29.59 0.03 57.36
C GLN A 153 -29.66 -0.41 55.89
N GLU A 154 -28.51 -0.74 55.30
CA GLU A 154 -28.41 -1.14 53.90
C GLU A 154 -29.11 -2.48 53.65
N ASP A 155 -29.99 -2.52 52.65
CA ASP A 155 -30.55 -3.73 52.08
C ASP A 155 -30.08 -3.87 50.62
N THR A 156 -29.52 -5.04 50.29
CA THR A 156 -28.91 -5.27 48.98
C THR A 156 -29.79 -6.12 48.06
N SER A 157 -31.11 -6.03 48.21
CA SER A 157 -32.06 -6.73 47.33
C SER A 157 -32.03 -6.20 45.89
N SER A 158 -32.44 -7.07 44.96
CA SER A 158 -32.76 -6.66 43.59
C SER A 158 -33.85 -5.59 43.58
N PHE A 159 -33.91 -4.77 42.53
CA PHE A 159 -34.90 -3.69 42.45
C PHE A 159 -36.35 -4.19 42.62
N ASP A 160 -36.71 -5.31 41.99
CA ASP A 160 -38.06 -5.88 42.09
C ASP A 160 -38.35 -6.42 43.50
N GLU A 161 -37.36 -7.00 44.18
CA GLU A 161 -37.50 -7.46 45.56
C GLU A 161 -37.55 -6.28 46.55
N ALA A 162 -36.67 -5.29 46.39
CA ALA A 162 -36.68 -4.05 47.15
C ALA A 162 -38.04 -3.35 47.03
N PHE A 163 -38.63 -3.36 45.83
CA PHE A 163 -39.97 -2.84 45.61
C PHE A 163 -41.04 -3.61 46.40
N LYS A 164 -41.01 -4.94 46.38
CA LYS A 164 -41.91 -5.78 47.20
C LYS A 164 -41.74 -5.48 48.69
N LYS A 165 -40.50 -5.39 49.17
CA LYS A 165 -40.18 -5.05 50.57
C LYS A 165 -40.62 -3.64 50.96
N LEU A 166 -40.51 -2.66 50.05
CA LEU A 166 -41.03 -1.31 50.26
C LEU A 166 -42.56 -1.31 50.37
N LYS A 167 -43.27 -2.11 49.56
CA LYS A 167 -44.72 -2.25 49.67
C LYS A 167 -45.16 -2.92 50.97
N SER A 168 -44.44 -3.95 51.41
CA SER A 168 -44.71 -4.67 52.67
C SER A 168 -44.18 -3.97 53.92
N ARG A 169 -43.65 -2.75 53.80
CA ARG A 169 -43.07 -1.95 54.90
C ARG A 169 -41.86 -2.61 55.58
N GLN A 170 -41.19 -3.53 54.90
CA GLN A 170 -39.91 -4.11 55.31
C GLN A 170 -38.73 -3.19 54.98
N LEU A 171 -38.89 -2.32 53.99
CA LEU A 171 -37.97 -1.21 53.71
C LEU A 171 -38.67 0.13 53.88
N ASP A 172 -37.90 1.20 53.98
CA ASP A 172 -38.41 2.56 54.15
C ASP A 172 -38.15 3.41 52.89
N ALA A 173 -37.05 3.15 52.18
CA ALA A 173 -36.71 3.78 50.92
C ALA A 173 -35.97 2.83 49.96
N ILE A 174 -35.95 3.20 48.69
CA ILE A 174 -35.13 2.56 47.64
C ILE A 174 -34.31 3.66 46.96
N ILE A 175 -32.99 3.49 46.89
CA ILE A 175 -32.13 4.24 46.00
C ILE A 175 -31.99 3.43 44.71
N TYR A 176 -32.32 4.05 43.58
CA TYR A 176 -32.23 3.43 42.27
C TYR A 176 -31.51 4.38 41.31
N VAL A 177 -30.66 3.83 40.44
CA VAL A 177 -29.93 4.59 39.42
C VAL A 177 -30.28 4.02 38.05
N GLY A 178 -30.71 4.88 37.13
CA GLY A 178 -31.04 4.44 35.77
C GLY A 178 -31.56 5.55 34.86
N SER A 179 -31.67 5.25 33.57
CA SER A 179 -32.14 6.19 32.54
C SER A 179 -33.64 6.51 32.68
N LEU A 180 -34.01 7.76 32.36
CA LEU A 180 -35.41 8.22 32.34
C LEU A 180 -36.21 7.56 31.22
N GLY A 181 -35.62 7.41 30.03
CA GLY A 181 -36.30 6.94 28.83
C GLY A 181 -36.47 5.42 28.75
N ALA A 182 -35.54 4.66 29.34
CA ALA A 182 -35.47 3.21 29.17
C ALA A 182 -36.05 2.38 30.32
N ASN A 183 -36.64 3.02 31.34
CA ASN A 183 -37.12 2.32 32.53
C ASN A 183 -38.65 2.17 32.56
N GLU A 184 -39.17 1.41 31.59
CA GLU A 184 -40.59 1.07 31.53
C GLU A 184 -41.09 0.42 32.83
N ASN A 185 -40.26 -0.41 33.47
CA ASN A 185 -40.61 -1.07 34.72
C ASN A 185 -40.89 -0.03 35.84
N LEU A 186 -39.99 0.94 36.01
CA LEU A 186 -40.17 2.02 36.98
C LEU A 186 -41.41 2.87 36.67
N ARG A 187 -41.66 3.15 35.38
CA ARG A 187 -42.89 3.84 34.93
C ARG A 187 -44.13 3.08 35.35
N GLN A 188 -44.19 1.78 35.05
CA GLN A 188 -45.31 0.89 35.42
C GLN A 188 -45.49 0.80 36.94
N ILE A 189 -44.39 0.77 37.70
CA ILE A 189 -44.42 0.77 39.16
C ILE A 189 -45.10 2.04 39.69
N PHE A 190 -44.72 3.22 39.22
CA PHE A 190 -45.34 4.48 39.64
C PHE A 190 -46.82 4.58 39.23
N VAL A 191 -47.15 4.20 37.99
CA VAL A 191 -48.53 4.22 37.49
C VAL A 191 -49.45 3.29 38.30
N LYS A 192 -48.97 2.08 38.63
CA LYS A 192 -49.76 1.08 39.37
C LYS A 192 -49.83 1.34 40.89
N ASN A 193 -48.99 2.22 41.43
CA ASN A 193 -48.86 2.41 42.87
C ASN A 193 -48.84 3.90 43.22
N SER A 194 -50.02 4.51 43.36
CA SER A 194 -50.20 5.93 43.67
C SER A 194 -49.66 6.36 45.05
N ASN A 195 -49.28 5.42 45.92
CA ASN A 195 -48.72 5.67 47.26
C ASN A 195 -47.19 5.85 47.26
N LEU A 196 -46.54 5.94 46.10
CA LEU A 196 -45.10 6.17 46.00
C LEU A 196 -44.80 7.65 45.77
N SER A 197 -43.65 8.11 46.26
CA SER A 197 -43.11 9.45 46.05
C SER A 197 -41.63 9.38 45.69
N LEU A 198 -41.16 10.39 44.97
CA LEU A 198 -39.75 10.62 44.67
C LEU A 198 -39.25 11.78 45.54
N LEU A 199 -38.12 11.57 46.22
CA LEU A 199 -37.47 12.63 46.98
C LEU A 199 -36.41 13.34 46.12
N PRO A 200 -36.31 14.67 46.20
CA PRO A 200 -35.18 15.39 45.60
C PRO A 200 -33.91 15.14 46.42
N ILE A 201 -32.76 15.26 45.76
CA ILE A 201 -31.46 15.37 46.43
C ILE A 201 -31.19 16.86 46.68
N ARG A 202 -30.74 17.20 47.88
CA ARG A 202 -30.41 18.60 48.22
C ARG A 202 -29.32 19.10 47.27
N THR A 203 -29.50 20.29 46.70
CA THR A 203 -28.54 20.91 45.77
C THR A 203 -27.13 21.02 46.36
N ALA A 204 -27.00 21.23 47.67
CA ALA A 204 -25.71 21.24 48.34
C ALA A 204 -24.96 19.89 48.23
N LEU A 205 -25.67 18.76 48.38
CA LEU A 205 -25.07 17.43 48.24
C LEU A 205 -24.71 17.14 46.77
N VAL A 206 -25.60 17.51 45.84
CA VAL A 206 -25.32 17.42 44.40
C VAL A 206 -24.06 18.20 44.05
N ASN A 207 -24.00 19.47 44.44
CA ASN A 207 -22.84 20.34 44.17
C ASN A 207 -21.56 19.82 44.83
N ASN A 208 -21.64 19.25 46.03
CA ASN A 208 -20.47 18.69 46.70
C ASN A 208 -19.90 17.52 45.88
N LEU A 209 -20.75 16.58 45.45
CA LEU A 209 -20.31 15.44 44.63
C LEU A 209 -19.80 15.86 43.25
N THR A 210 -20.43 16.83 42.58
CA THR A 210 -19.97 17.29 41.27
C THR A 210 -18.68 18.09 41.35
N VAL A 211 -18.36 18.72 42.48
CA VAL A 211 -17.06 19.37 42.72
C VAL A 211 -15.98 18.36 43.11
N LEU A 212 -16.32 17.36 43.92
CA LEU A 212 -15.37 16.32 44.35
C LEU A 212 -15.00 15.36 43.22
N ASP A 213 -15.96 15.00 42.36
CA ASP A 213 -15.73 14.11 41.23
C ASP A 213 -16.50 14.56 39.96
N PRO A 214 -16.06 15.66 39.32
CA PRO A 214 -16.65 16.19 38.09
C PRO A 214 -16.50 15.24 36.90
N SER A 215 -15.60 14.25 36.98
CA SER A 215 -15.40 13.24 35.95
C SER A 215 -16.42 12.09 35.99
N SER A 216 -17.21 12.01 37.06
CA SER A 216 -18.17 10.91 37.29
C SER A 216 -19.61 11.39 37.39
N TYR A 217 -19.81 12.60 37.92
CA TYR A 217 -21.13 13.08 38.30
C TYR A 217 -21.47 14.44 37.69
N GLU A 218 -22.74 14.55 37.31
CA GLU A 218 -23.35 15.80 36.85
C GLU A 218 -24.56 16.16 37.71
N SER A 219 -24.82 17.47 37.81
CA SER A 219 -26.08 17.96 38.36
C SER A 219 -27.21 17.70 37.37
N ALA A 220 -28.31 17.13 37.86
CA ALA A 220 -29.44 16.75 37.04
C ALA A 220 -30.77 17.18 37.66
N THR A 221 -31.83 17.05 36.88
CA THR A 221 -33.20 17.31 37.33
C THR A 221 -34.13 16.27 36.72
N LEU A 222 -34.93 15.62 37.55
CA LEU A 222 -36.06 14.82 37.10
C LEU A 222 -37.18 15.77 36.65
N PRO A 223 -37.57 15.77 35.37
CA PRO A 223 -38.66 16.63 34.89
C PRO A 223 -39.99 16.32 35.57
N LEU A 224 -40.90 17.30 35.56
CA LEU A 224 -42.29 17.06 35.96
C LEU A 224 -42.92 16.03 35.02
N GLY A 225 -43.64 15.06 35.58
CA GLY A 225 -44.43 14.09 34.81
C GLY A 225 -43.64 13.01 34.07
N THR A 226 -42.35 12.80 34.39
CA THR A 226 -41.50 11.78 33.78
C THR A 226 -42.12 10.38 33.71
N TYR A 227 -42.82 9.94 34.76
CA TYR A 227 -43.37 8.58 34.88
C TYR A 227 -44.89 8.50 34.66
N ALA A 228 -45.60 9.61 34.81
CA ALA A 228 -47.01 9.70 34.51
C ALA A 228 -47.35 11.15 34.27
N SER A 229 -48.16 11.46 33.26
CA SER A 229 -48.58 12.83 32.97
C SER A 229 -49.79 13.25 33.80
N ARG A 230 -50.65 12.31 34.21
CA ARG A 230 -51.90 12.57 34.96
C ARG A 230 -52.24 11.44 35.96
N PRO A 231 -52.21 11.70 37.28
CA PRO A 231 -51.55 12.85 37.91
C PRO A 231 -50.04 12.85 37.59
N PRO A 232 -49.38 14.02 37.53
CA PRO A 232 -47.97 14.10 37.17
C PRO A 232 -47.07 13.42 38.21
N ILE A 233 -46.17 12.53 37.78
CA ILE A 233 -45.16 11.88 38.62
C ILE A 233 -43.76 12.08 38.00
N PRO A 234 -42.84 12.79 38.68
CA PRO A 234 -43.05 13.60 39.87
C PRO A 234 -43.99 14.79 39.58
N ASN A 235 -44.61 15.34 40.62
CA ASN A 235 -45.56 16.46 40.50
C ASN A 235 -44.88 17.84 40.37
N ARG A 236 -43.54 17.87 40.42
CA ARG A 236 -42.68 19.04 40.26
C ARG A 236 -41.32 18.60 39.74
N LYS A 237 -40.51 19.53 39.24
CA LYS A 237 -39.10 19.27 38.94
C LYS A 237 -38.35 18.90 40.23
N LEU A 238 -37.58 17.82 40.22
CA LEU A 238 -36.79 17.38 41.39
C LEU A 238 -35.30 17.43 41.06
N PRO A 239 -34.50 18.25 41.78
CA PRO A 239 -33.05 18.19 41.69
C PRO A 239 -32.54 16.80 42.07
N THR A 240 -31.56 16.29 41.30
CA THR A 240 -30.93 15.00 41.55
C THR A 240 -29.50 14.99 41.01
N LEU A 241 -28.80 13.88 41.20
CA LEU A 241 -27.50 13.59 40.64
C LEU A 241 -27.66 12.66 39.43
N SER A 242 -26.78 12.78 38.44
CA SER A 242 -26.64 11.80 37.37
C SER A 242 -25.21 11.33 37.17
N THR A 243 -25.05 10.12 36.65
CA THR A 243 -23.80 9.53 36.12
C THR A 243 -24.08 9.03 34.70
N ALA A 244 -23.05 8.85 33.88
CA ALA A 244 -23.21 8.37 32.51
C ALA A 244 -23.12 6.84 32.43
N THR A 245 -23.91 6.22 31.55
CA THR A 245 -23.67 4.84 31.10
C THR A 245 -22.59 4.90 30.02
N VAL A 246 -21.47 4.22 30.25
CA VAL A 246 -20.32 4.21 29.33
C VAL A 246 -20.03 2.82 28.79
N LEU A 247 -19.75 2.75 27.49
CA LEU A 247 -19.06 1.63 26.89
C LEU A 247 -17.58 1.81 27.12
N VAL A 248 -16.93 0.78 27.66
CA VAL A 248 -15.50 0.82 28.00
C VAL A 248 -14.76 -0.39 27.44
N THR A 249 -13.47 -0.23 27.22
CA THR A 249 -12.57 -1.29 26.76
C THR A 249 -11.18 -1.13 27.38
N ARG A 250 -10.28 -2.08 27.13
CA ARG A 250 -8.88 -1.99 27.57
C ARG A 250 -8.06 -1.09 26.64
N PRO A 251 -6.98 -0.46 27.12
CA PRO A 251 -6.07 0.33 26.28
C PRO A 251 -5.39 -0.48 25.16
N ASP A 252 -5.21 -1.79 25.36
CA ASP A 252 -4.55 -2.71 24.42
C ASP A 252 -5.51 -3.33 23.40
N MET A 253 -6.80 -2.98 23.44
CA MET A 253 -7.78 -3.51 22.52
C MET A 253 -7.45 -3.12 21.07
N ASN A 254 -7.71 -4.03 20.12
CA ASN A 254 -7.41 -3.80 18.71
C ASN A 254 -8.07 -2.49 18.23
N ARG A 255 -7.25 -1.52 17.82
CA ARG A 255 -7.69 -0.17 17.42
C ARG A 255 -8.75 -0.20 16.30
N ARG A 256 -8.61 -1.11 15.32
CA ARG A 256 -9.58 -1.25 14.23
C ARG A 256 -10.93 -1.72 14.77
N THR A 257 -10.94 -2.70 15.67
CA THR A 257 -12.17 -3.18 16.31
C THR A 257 -12.86 -2.09 17.11
N VAL A 258 -12.11 -1.35 17.95
CA VAL A 258 -12.69 -0.23 18.72
C VAL A 258 -13.27 0.84 17.80
N GLY A 259 -12.54 1.22 16.75
CA GLY A 259 -13.03 2.17 15.75
C GLY A 259 -14.30 1.68 15.06
N LEU A 260 -14.36 0.41 14.63
CA LEU A 260 -15.54 -0.14 13.96
C LEU A 260 -16.76 -0.19 14.90
N VAL A 261 -16.58 -0.55 16.17
CA VAL A 261 -17.65 -0.52 17.17
C VAL A 261 -18.15 0.91 17.40
N THR A 262 -17.22 1.86 17.61
CA THR A 262 -17.56 3.28 17.80
C THR A 262 -18.32 3.83 16.60
N TRP A 263 -17.84 3.55 15.38
CA TRP A 263 -18.48 3.99 14.15
C TRP A 263 -19.88 3.41 14.01
N SER A 264 -20.04 2.12 14.31
CA SER A 264 -21.34 1.45 14.26
C SER A 264 -22.36 2.09 15.20
N ILE A 265 -21.94 2.45 16.42
CA ILE A 265 -22.78 3.15 17.40
C ILE A 265 -23.14 4.55 16.88
N LEU A 266 -22.16 5.31 16.39
CA LEU A 266 -22.37 6.67 15.91
C LEU A 266 -23.25 6.72 14.66
N SER A 267 -23.02 5.82 13.69
CA SER A 267 -23.79 5.75 12.44
C SER A 267 -25.25 5.34 12.66
N THR A 268 -25.54 4.59 13.73
CA THR A 268 -26.90 4.20 14.11
C THR A 268 -27.42 4.97 15.32
N ALA A 269 -26.79 6.09 15.72
CA ALA A 269 -27.03 6.74 17.00
C ALA A 269 -28.50 7.04 17.31
N ARG A 270 -29.33 7.36 16.31
CA ARG A 270 -30.77 7.58 16.47
C ARG A 270 -31.51 6.39 17.11
N THR A 271 -31.04 5.17 16.90
CA THR A 271 -31.60 3.95 17.51
C THR A 271 -31.39 3.87 19.02
N TYR A 272 -30.46 4.66 19.56
CA TYR A 272 -30.20 4.79 21.00
C TYR A 272 -31.13 5.79 21.68
N ALA A 273 -31.99 6.50 20.95
CA ALA A 273 -32.90 7.48 21.53
C ALA A 273 -33.86 6.91 22.59
N GLN A 274 -34.16 5.62 22.53
CA GLN A 274 -34.94 4.93 23.58
C GLN A 274 -34.19 4.84 24.92
N PHE A 275 -32.86 4.91 24.89
CA PHE A 275 -31.99 4.87 26.06
C PHE A 275 -31.47 6.26 26.46
N TYR A 276 -31.27 7.12 25.47
CA TYR A 276 -30.73 8.46 25.60
C TYR A 276 -31.57 9.45 24.76
N PRO A 277 -32.74 9.87 25.28
CA PRO A 277 -33.73 10.66 24.53
C PRO A 277 -33.18 11.94 23.88
N GLU A 278 -32.20 12.58 24.51
CA GLU A 278 -31.54 13.82 24.06
C GLU A 278 -30.86 13.69 22.69
N ILE A 279 -30.55 12.46 22.25
CA ILE A 279 -30.03 12.17 20.90
C ILE A 279 -31.02 12.63 19.81
N GLN A 280 -32.33 12.66 20.08
CA GLN A 280 -33.31 13.05 19.06
C GLN A 280 -33.20 14.53 18.67
N SER A 281 -32.80 15.38 19.62
CA SER A 281 -32.77 16.83 19.46
C SER A 281 -31.35 17.42 19.36
N SER A 282 -30.31 16.61 19.55
CA SER A 282 -28.92 17.07 19.62
C SER A 282 -28.00 16.29 18.67
N LYS A 283 -26.78 16.79 18.45
CA LYS A 283 -25.76 16.04 17.69
C LYS A 283 -25.28 14.85 18.52
N ALA A 284 -25.52 13.64 18.02
CA ALA A 284 -25.14 12.41 18.70
C ALA A 284 -23.63 12.32 18.99
N GLU A 285 -22.80 12.76 18.03
CA GLU A 285 -21.34 12.82 18.17
C GLU A 285 -20.94 13.60 19.43
N GLU A 286 -21.53 14.78 19.61
CA GLU A 286 -21.26 15.63 20.77
C GLU A 286 -21.73 14.95 22.05
N LEU A 287 -22.97 14.47 22.12
CA LEU A 287 -23.52 13.85 23.34
C LEU A 287 -22.82 12.55 23.77
N MET A 288 -22.40 11.72 22.81
CA MET A 288 -21.75 10.43 23.08
C MET A 288 -20.25 10.59 23.40
N ARG A 289 -19.66 11.73 23.02
CA ARG A 289 -18.27 12.08 23.34
C ARG A 289 -18.16 12.97 24.58
N LYS A 290 -19.15 13.83 24.81
CA LYS A 290 -19.11 14.91 25.80
C LYS A 290 -18.59 14.39 27.14
N GLU A 291 -17.67 15.12 27.76
CA GLU A 291 -17.23 14.86 29.14
C GLU A 291 -16.47 13.52 29.34
N LEU A 292 -16.11 12.80 28.26
CA LEU A 292 -15.18 11.67 28.33
C LEU A 292 -13.72 12.14 28.35
N PHE A 293 -13.10 12.16 29.53
CA PHE A 293 -11.69 12.54 29.69
C PHE A 293 -10.70 11.45 29.23
N TYR A 294 -11.06 10.18 29.39
CA TYR A 294 -10.15 9.04 29.16
C TYR A 294 -10.57 8.17 27.98
N ILE A 295 -10.85 8.81 26.85
CA ILE A 295 -11.31 8.14 25.63
C ILE A 295 -10.21 7.27 24.99
N HIS A 296 -10.61 6.18 24.35
CA HIS A 296 -9.71 5.34 23.55
C HIS A 296 -9.34 6.08 22.26
N PRO A 297 -8.05 6.16 21.84
CA PRO A 297 -7.65 6.95 20.67
C PRO A 297 -8.35 6.58 19.36
N ALA A 298 -8.69 5.30 19.20
CA ALA A 298 -9.44 4.86 18.02
C ALA A 298 -10.93 5.25 18.05
N ALA A 299 -11.52 5.43 19.24
CA ALA A 299 -12.88 5.96 19.37
C ALA A 299 -12.88 7.48 19.13
N GLU A 300 -11.92 8.19 19.69
CA GLU A 300 -11.71 9.62 19.46
C GLU A 300 -11.56 9.94 17.96
N ALA A 301 -10.70 9.20 17.24
CA ALA A 301 -10.53 9.37 15.81
C ALA A 301 -11.84 9.16 15.00
N VAL A 302 -12.78 8.37 15.52
CA VAL A 302 -14.09 8.17 14.86
C VAL A 302 -15.02 9.33 15.13
N PHE A 303 -15.03 9.90 16.33
CA PHE A 303 -15.77 11.12 16.59
C PHE A 303 -15.22 12.27 15.73
N ASP A 304 -13.90 12.43 15.64
CA ASP A 304 -13.28 13.54 14.91
C ASP A 304 -13.35 13.39 13.37
N HIS A 305 -13.31 12.16 12.85
CA HIS A 305 -13.14 11.93 11.41
C HIS A 305 -14.18 11.02 10.77
N GLY A 306 -15.07 10.39 11.54
CA GLY A 306 -16.09 9.46 11.06
C GLY A 306 -15.54 8.07 10.75
N ASP A 307 -15.95 7.48 9.62
CA ASP A 307 -15.70 6.06 9.31
C ASP A 307 -14.19 5.70 9.38
N PRO A 308 -13.78 4.73 10.20
CA PRO A 308 -12.37 4.33 10.32
C PRO A 308 -11.86 3.57 9.09
N ARG A 309 -12.73 3.13 8.17
CA ARG A 309 -12.34 2.40 6.95
C ARG A 309 -11.76 3.34 5.88
N THR A 310 -12.10 4.61 5.93
CA THR A 310 -11.63 5.61 4.96
C THR A 310 -10.34 6.31 5.39
N VAL A 311 -9.67 5.86 6.45
CA VAL A 311 -8.42 6.47 6.95
C VAL A 311 -7.35 6.59 5.85
N ILE A 312 -7.13 5.53 5.05
CA ILE A 312 -6.13 5.56 3.97
C ILE A 312 -6.56 6.52 2.87
N ILE A 313 -7.85 6.55 2.53
CA ILE A 313 -8.40 7.45 1.50
C ILE A 313 -8.25 8.90 1.96
N ARG A 314 -8.63 9.23 3.19
CA ARG A 314 -8.45 10.57 3.77
C ARG A 314 -6.97 10.96 3.85
N TYR A 315 -6.10 10.03 4.24
CA TYR A 315 -4.66 10.29 4.28
C TYR A 315 -4.11 10.57 2.86
N TRP A 316 -4.57 9.83 1.86
CA TRP A 316 -4.24 10.05 0.47
C TRP A 316 -4.76 11.41 -0.03
N GLU A 317 -6.04 11.71 0.18
CA GLU A 317 -6.70 12.95 -0.26
C GLU A 317 -6.07 14.19 0.37
N ASN A 318 -5.64 14.11 1.63
CA ASN A 318 -5.04 15.23 2.34
C ASN A 318 -3.51 15.36 2.16
N ASN A 319 -2.85 14.45 1.45
CA ASN A 319 -1.39 14.43 1.31
C ASN A 319 -0.95 14.60 -0.15
N ASN A 320 -0.83 15.87 -0.57
CA ASN A 320 -0.41 16.25 -1.92
C ASN A 320 0.97 15.69 -2.30
N ASP A 321 1.90 15.61 -1.35
CA ASP A 321 3.25 15.11 -1.59
C ASP A 321 3.25 13.61 -1.92
N LEU A 322 2.43 12.83 -1.20
CA LEU A 322 2.23 11.41 -1.48
C LEU A 322 1.67 11.19 -2.90
N GLN A 323 0.65 11.97 -3.27
CA GLN A 323 0.05 11.91 -4.61
C GLN A 323 1.07 12.24 -5.69
N ALA A 324 1.85 13.31 -5.52
CA ALA A 324 2.91 13.71 -6.44
C ALA A 324 3.99 12.62 -6.58
N GLY A 325 4.42 12.04 -5.45
CA GLY A 325 5.41 10.95 -5.44
C GLY A 325 4.95 9.73 -6.24
N VAL A 326 3.70 9.28 -6.04
CA VAL A 326 3.14 8.16 -6.81
C VAL A 326 2.99 8.51 -8.28
N PHE A 327 2.54 9.72 -8.61
CA PHE A 327 2.43 10.18 -10.00
C PHE A 327 3.79 10.16 -10.71
N ILE A 328 4.85 10.65 -10.07
CA ILE A 328 6.22 10.63 -10.61
C ILE A 328 6.68 9.18 -10.83
N LEU A 329 6.44 8.28 -9.86
CA LEU A 329 6.83 6.87 -10.00
C LEU A 329 6.12 6.17 -11.15
N VAL A 330 4.81 6.39 -11.31
CA VAL A 330 4.03 5.78 -12.39
C VAL A 330 4.48 6.34 -13.75
N THR A 331 4.60 7.66 -13.88
CA THR A 331 4.99 8.30 -15.14
C THR A 331 6.41 7.92 -15.57
N THR A 332 7.39 7.95 -14.66
CA THR A 332 8.77 7.54 -14.96
C THR A 332 8.88 6.07 -15.35
N SER A 333 8.10 5.19 -14.71
CA SER A 333 8.03 3.76 -15.06
C SER A 333 7.45 3.53 -16.44
N VAL A 334 6.35 4.22 -16.78
CA VAL A 334 5.72 4.14 -18.11
C VAL A 334 6.67 4.64 -19.19
N ILE A 335 7.31 5.80 -18.99
CA ILE A 335 8.31 6.35 -19.91
C ILE A 335 9.46 5.35 -20.10
N GLY A 336 9.97 4.75 -19.01
CA GLY A 336 11.02 3.74 -19.08
C GLY A 336 10.62 2.49 -19.88
N LEU A 337 9.39 2.00 -19.73
CA LEU A 337 8.87 0.87 -20.51
C LEU A 337 8.74 1.22 -22.00
N LEU A 338 8.24 2.42 -22.32
CA LEU A 338 8.13 2.89 -23.69
C LEU A 338 9.49 3.05 -24.35
N LEU A 339 10.47 3.65 -23.66
CA LEU A 339 11.84 3.78 -24.14
C LEU A 339 12.48 2.40 -24.38
N ARG A 340 12.27 1.45 -23.46
CA ARG A 340 12.77 0.07 -23.62
C ARG A 340 12.13 -0.63 -24.81
N GLN A 341 10.83 -0.46 -25.03
CA GLN A 341 10.12 -1.04 -26.18
C GLN A 341 10.60 -0.42 -27.49
N TRP A 342 10.80 0.90 -27.51
CA TRP A 342 11.34 1.63 -28.65
C TRP A 342 12.76 1.14 -29.00
N HIS A 343 13.67 1.04 -28.03
CA HIS A 343 15.02 0.49 -28.26
C HIS A 343 15.00 -0.93 -28.79
N ARG A 344 14.10 -1.80 -28.28
CA ARG A 344 13.94 -3.17 -28.77
C ARG A 344 13.48 -3.21 -30.23
N GLN A 345 12.48 -2.40 -30.59
CA GLN A 345 11.99 -2.31 -31.97
C GLN A 345 13.06 -1.78 -32.92
N LYS A 346 13.78 -0.72 -32.51
CA LYS A 346 14.86 -0.12 -33.31
C LYS A 346 16.03 -1.09 -33.51
N SER A 347 16.45 -1.79 -32.45
CA SER A 347 17.48 -2.83 -32.52
C SER A 347 17.09 -3.96 -33.48
N LYS A 348 15.82 -4.43 -33.45
CA LYS A 348 15.32 -5.43 -34.40
C LYS A 348 15.40 -4.93 -35.84
N LYS A 349 14.95 -3.70 -36.10
CA LYS A 349 14.98 -3.10 -37.44
C LYS A 349 16.41 -3.02 -37.99
N ILE A 350 17.35 -2.51 -37.19
CA ILE A 350 18.76 -2.42 -37.58
C ILE A 350 19.33 -3.82 -37.87
N MET A 351 19.09 -4.79 -36.99
CA MET A 351 19.52 -6.18 -37.21
C MET A 351 18.99 -6.76 -38.52
N THR A 352 17.70 -6.55 -38.84
CA THR A 352 17.13 -7.02 -40.11
C THR A 352 17.73 -6.32 -41.32
N THR A 353 17.92 -4.99 -41.27
CA THR A 353 18.50 -4.21 -42.37
C THR A 353 19.95 -4.61 -42.62
N THR A 354 20.77 -4.75 -41.58
CA THR A 354 22.16 -5.17 -41.72
C THR A 354 22.26 -6.61 -42.25
N ASN A 355 21.42 -7.54 -41.78
CA ASN A 355 21.41 -8.91 -42.32
C ASN A 355 21.02 -8.96 -43.80
N ASN A 356 20.06 -8.14 -44.23
CA ASN A 356 19.67 -8.05 -45.63
C ASN A 356 20.82 -7.50 -46.48
N ARG A 357 21.46 -6.41 -46.06
CA ARG A 357 22.63 -5.85 -46.77
C ARG A 357 23.79 -6.85 -46.84
N ILE A 358 24.10 -7.57 -45.77
CA ILE A 358 25.12 -8.64 -45.81
C ILE A 358 24.72 -9.74 -46.82
N SER A 359 23.43 -10.05 -46.93
CA SER A 359 22.93 -11.06 -47.88
C SER A 359 22.99 -10.57 -49.33
N GLU A 360 22.74 -9.29 -49.57
CA GLU A 360 22.98 -8.65 -50.88
C GLU A 360 24.46 -8.67 -51.23
N LEU A 361 25.35 -8.26 -50.31
CA LEU A 361 26.80 -8.30 -50.53
C LEU A 361 27.33 -9.73 -50.78
N LYS A 362 26.72 -10.76 -50.17
CA LYS A 362 27.05 -12.16 -50.46
C LYS A 362 26.80 -12.53 -51.92
N SER A 363 25.81 -11.92 -52.59
CA SER A 363 25.53 -12.19 -54.01
C SER A 363 26.61 -11.66 -54.96
N LEU A 364 27.47 -10.74 -54.51
CA LEU A 364 28.64 -10.29 -55.26
C LEU A 364 29.79 -11.31 -55.24
N LEU A 365 29.72 -12.32 -54.36
CA LEU A 365 30.73 -13.37 -54.30
C LEU A 365 30.32 -14.56 -55.19
N PRO A 366 31.27 -15.14 -55.96
CA PRO A 366 32.72 -14.91 -55.90
C PRO A 366 33.25 -13.84 -56.87
N ASP A 367 32.40 -13.19 -57.66
CA ASP A 367 32.81 -12.43 -58.85
C ASP A 367 33.48 -11.08 -58.53
N HIS A 368 33.04 -10.38 -57.47
CA HIS A 368 33.53 -9.04 -57.09
C HIS A 368 33.89 -8.92 -55.60
N PRO A 369 34.92 -9.64 -55.11
CA PRO A 369 35.20 -9.71 -53.67
C PRO A 369 35.85 -8.44 -53.07
N GLN A 370 36.56 -7.63 -53.86
CA GLN A 370 37.09 -6.32 -53.41
C GLN A 370 35.97 -5.31 -53.13
N GLN A 371 35.02 -5.18 -54.06
CA GLN A 371 33.86 -4.30 -53.89
C GLN A 371 32.99 -4.73 -52.68
N ALA A 372 32.85 -6.03 -52.47
CA ALA A 372 32.16 -6.56 -51.30
C ALA A 372 32.90 -6.26 -49.97
N LEU A 373 34.24 -6.23 -49.98
CA LEU A 373 35.06 -5.90 -48.81
C LEU A 373 34.94 -4.42 -48.41
N GLU A 374 35.02 -3.49 -49.36
CA GLU A 374 34.83 -2.07 -49.09
C GLU A 374 33.43 -1.79 -48.52
N SER A 375 32.41 -2.35 -49.17
CA SER A 375 31.01 -2.17 -48.76
C SER A 375 30.69 -2.74 -47.36
N ILE A 376 31.35 -3.84 -46.95
CA ILE A 376 31.16 -4.38 -45.60
C ILE A 376 31.88 -3.57 -44.53
N GLU A 377 33.03 -2.97 -44.87
CA GLU A 377 33.76 -2.08 -43.96
C GLU A 377 32.96 -0.79 -43.72
N ASP A 378 32.34 -0.22 -44.75
CA ASP A 378 31.39 0.90 -44.62
C ASP A 378 30.18 0.54 -43.75
N LEU A 379 29.56 -0.62 -43.99
CA LEU A 379 28.44 -1.10 -43.18
C LEU A 379 28.86 -1.32 -41.71
N SER A 380 30.09 -1.78 -41.46
CA SER A 380 30.65 -1.92 -40.13
C SER A 380 30.82 -0.57 -39.42
N GLN A 381 31.27 0.46 -40.15
CA GLN A 381 31.35 1.83 -39.64
C GLN A 381 29.97 2.40 -39.32
N GLU A 382 28.97 2.20 -40.19
CA GLU A 382 27.57 2.62 -39.93
C GLU A 382 27.00 1.94 -38.67
N ASN A 383 27.24 0.64 -38.51
CA ASN A 383 26.84 -0.09 -37.29
C ASN A 383 27.54 0.45 -36.03
N ARG A 384 28.80 0.91 -36.14
CA ARG A 384 29.52 1.54 -35.02
C ARG A 384 28.93 2.90 -34.64
N LEU A 385 28.57 3.73 -35.63
CA LEU A 385 27.94 5.02 -35.37
C LEU A 385 26.59 4.85 -34.67
N THR A 386 25.75 3.93 -35.15
CA THR A 386 24.44 3.66 -34.52
C THR A 386 24.55 3.13 -33.08
N PHE A 387 25.64 2.43 -32.74
CA PHE A 387 25.95 2.05 -31.36
C PHE A 387 26.36 3.25 -30.50
N ILE A 388 27.22 4.14 -31.00
CA ILE A 388 27.65 5.36 -30.30
C ILE A 388 26.46 6.28 -30.02
N GLU A 389 25.51 6.38 -30.95
CA GLU A 389 24.25 7.13 -30.78
C GLU A 389 23.29 6.48 -29.77
N GLY A 390 23.63 5.32 -29.20
CA GLY A 390 22.83 4.61 -28.20
C GLY A 390 21.58 3.93 -28.78
N LEU A 391 21.47 3.82 -30.11
CA LEU A 391 20.27 3.25 -30.76
C LEU A 391 20.20 1.72 -30.64
N VAL A 392 21.34 1.08 -30.36
CA VAL A 392 21.52 -0.37 -30.33
C VAL A 392 22.19 -0.79 -29.01
N SER A 393 21.80 -1.93 -28.45
CA SER A 393 22.44 -2.47 -27.24
C SER A 393 23.83 -3.06 -27.55
N THR A 394 24.69 -3.14 -26.53
CA THR A 394 26.03 -3.75 -26.65
C THR A 394 25.98 -5.17 -27.21
N GLU A 395 25.03 -5.99 -26.75
CA GLU A 395 24.85 -7.36 -27.25
C GLU A 395 24.50 -7.41 -28.74
N VAL A 396 23.62 -6.52 -29.19
CA VAL A 396 23.21 -6.46 -30.61
C VAL A 396 24.36 -5.92 -31.46
N TYR A 397 25.10 -4.93 -30.98
CA TYR A 397 26.28 -4.41 -31.65
C TYR A 397 27.36 -5.49 -31.82
N GLU A 398 27.67 -6.27 -30.77
CA GLU A 398 28.65 -7.36 -30.87
C GLU A 398 28.22 -8.43 -31.88
N GLN A 399 26.93 -8.75 -31.97
CA GLN A 399 26.41 -9.66 -33.01
C GLN A 399 26.59 -9.10 -34.42
N LEU A 400 26.32 -7.81 -34.63
CA LEU A 400 26.51 -7.14 -35.92
C LEU A 400 27.99 -7.08 -36.30
N ARG A 401 28.86 -6.74 -35.34
CA ARG A 401 30.30 -6.70 -35.50
C ARG A 401 30.86 -8.08 -35.87
N HIS A 402 30.44 -9.14 -35.16
CA HIS A 402 30.86 -10.50 -35.49
C HIS A 402 30.47 -10.89 -36.93
N LYS A 403 29.23 -10.58 -37.35
CA LYS A 403 28.74 -10.91 -38.70
C LYS A 403 29.48 -10.15 -39.80
N THR A 404 29.68 -8.84 -39.62
CA THR A 404 30.41 -8.01 -40.57
C THR A 404 31.88 -8.43 -40.66
N GLN A 405 32.53 -8.70 -39.52
CA GLN A 405 33.90 -9.21 -39.47
C GLN A 405 34.04 -10.56 -40.18
N THR A 406 33.14 -11.51 -39.88
CA THR A 406 33.17 -12.84 -40.52
C THR A 406 33.05 -12.73 -42.04
N PHE A 407 32.19 -11.84 -42.53
CA PHE A 407 32.04 -11.61 -43.96
C PHE A 407 33.25 -10.92 -44.58
N ALA A 408 33.82 -9.91 -43.92
CA ALA A 408 35.06 -9.27 -44.36
C ALA A 408 36.22 -10.28 -44.47
N ASP A 409 36.35 -11.19 -43.50
CA ASP A 409 37.37 -12.23 -43.51
C ASP A 409 37.12 -13.26 -44.64
N GLN A 410 35.85 -13.56 -44.97
CA GLN A 410 35.50 -14.36 -46.15
C GLN A 410 35.93 -13.67 -47.45
N CYS A 411 35.65 -12.37 -47.60
CA CYS A 411 36.08 -11.58 -48.76
C CYS A 411 37.61 -11.58 -48.90
N ARG A 412 38.35 -11.31 -47.81
CA ARG A 412 39.83 -11.33 -47.81
C ARG A 412 40.39 -12.68 -48.22
N THR A 413 39.82 -13.77 -47.69
CA THR A 413 40.24 -15.14 -48.05
C THR A 413 40.01 -15.43 -49.53
N LEU A 414 38.87 -15.00 -50.10
CA LEU A 414 38.59 -15.18 -51.53
C LEU A 414 39.52 -14.34 -52.41
N ILE A 415 39.83 -13.10 -52.02
CA ILE A 415 40.81 -12.27 -52.71
C ILE A 415 42.18 -12.95 -52.72
N GLU A 416 42.62 -13.48 -51.57
CA GLU A 416 43.88 -14.22 -51.48
C GLU A 416 43.88 -15.49 -52.35
N GLN A 417 42.78 -16.22 -52.41
CA GLN A 417 42.65 -17.40 -53.26
C GLN A 417 42.69 -17.05 -54.74
N GLN A 418 41.98 -16.00 -55.17
CA GLN A 418 42.04 -15.48 -56.53
C GLN A 418 43.46 -15.07 -56.88
N ARG A 419 44.15 -14.34 -55.99
CA ARG A 419 45.55 -13.92 -56.18
C ARG A 419 46.50 -15.12 -56.32
N LYS A 420 46.36 -16.15 -55.47
CA LYS A 420 47.17 -17.38 -55.55
C LYS A 420 46.92 -18.14 -56.85
N LYS A 421 45.65 -18.29 -57.26
CA LYS A 421 45.28 -18.94 -58.51
C LYS A 421 45.88 -18.20 -59.70
N LEU A 422 45.78 -16.89 -59.70
CA LEU A 422 46.33 -16.03 -60.74
C LEU A 422 47.85 -16.15 -60.87
N VAL A 423 48.57 -16.14 -59.75
CA VAL A 423 50.03 -16.37 -59.73
C VAL A 423 50.36 -17.76 -60.29
N MET A 424 49.60 -18.79 -59.92
CA MET A 424 49.78 -20.14 -60.45
C MET A 424 49.52 -20.21 -61.97
N ASP A 425 48.43 -19.62 -62.45
CA ASP A 425 48.09 -19.56 -63.88
C ASP A 425 49.18 -18.83 -64.67
N THR A 426 49.72 -17.74 -64.11
CA THR A 426 50.88 -17.02 -64.66
C THR A 426 52.14 -17.90 -64.73
N LEU A 427 52.46 -18.63 -63.66
CA LEU A 427 53.62 -19.52 -63.63
C LEU A 427 53.48 -20.65 -64.65
N LEU A 428 52.29 -21.23 -64.78
CA LEU A 428 52.01 -22.27 -65.79
C LEU A 428 52.17 -21.71 -67.21
N LEU A 429 51.64 -20.52 -67.50
CA LEU A 429 51.82 -19.87 -68.80
C LEU A 429 53.30 -19.62 -69.12
N LEU A 430 54.09 -19.21 -68.12
CA LEU A 430 55.53 -19.00 -68.27
C LEU A 430 56.29 -20.31 -68.51
N ASP A 431 55.98 -21.38 -67.78
CA ASP A 431 56.59 -22.71 -67.96
C ASP A 431 56.25 -23.29 -69.35
N GLU A 432 54.98 -23.19 -69.75
CA GLU A 432 54.50 -23.57 -71.07
C GLU A 432 55.15 -22.79 -72.22
N TRP A 433 55.42 -21.50 -72.01
CA TRP A 433 56.16 -20.67 -72.95
C TRP A 433 57.62 -21.12 -73.03
N GLN A 434 58.26 -21.34 -71.88
CA GLN A 434 59.65 -21.78 -71.81
C GLN A 434 59.87 -23.14 -72.49
N ALA A 435 58.94 -24.09 -72.35
CA ALA A 435 58.99 -25.37 -73.03
C ALA A 435 58.86 -25.25 -74.57
N SER A 436 58.05 -24.30 -75.05
CA SER A 436 57.85 -24.07 -76.50
C SER A 436 59.04 -23.41 -77.20
N LEU A 437 59.91 -22.70 -76.47
CA LEU A 437 61.12 -22.05 -77.02
C LEU A 437 62.08 -23.03 -77.71
N GLN A 438 62.09 -24.31 -77.30
CA GLN A 438 62.99 -25.33 -77.86
C GLN A 438 62.37 -26.15 -79.01
N THR A 439 61.04 -26.10 -79.18
CA THR A 439 60.31 -27.03 -80.05
C THR A 439 59.51 -26.36 -81.17
N ASP A 440 58.97 -25.16 -80.95
CA ASP A 440 58.19 -24.40 -81.94
C ASP A 440 58.29 -22.87 -81.70
N PRO A 441 59.11 -22.15 -82.48
CA PRO A 441 59.29 -20.71 -82.34
C PRO A 441 58.02 -19.87 -82.57
N GLU A 442 57.09 -20.33 -83.42
CA GLU A 442 55.84 -19.59 -83.68
C GLU A 442 54.85 -19.75 -82.52
N ALA A 443 54.76 -20.95 -81.94
CA ALA A 443 53.96 -21.19 -80.74
C ALA A 443 54.48 -20.39 -79.53
N ALA A 444 55.80 -20.26 -79.38
CA ALA A 444 56.41 -19.45 -78.32
C ALA A 444 56.04 -17.96 -78.46
N LEU A 445 55.99 -17.42 -79.68
CA LEU A 445 55.58 -16.03 -79.92
C LEU A 445 54.10 -15.80 -79.58
N GLN A 446 53.22 -16.76 -79.87
CA GLN A 446 51.81 -16.69 -79.50
C GLN A 446 51.62 -16.75 -77.98
N LYS A 447 52.30 -17.66 -77.28
CA LYS A 447 52.25 -17.77 -75.81
C LYS A 447 52.79 -16.52 -75.12
N LEU A 448 53.83 -15.88 -75.67
CA LEU A 448 54.32 -14.59 -75.17
C LEU A 448 53.27 -13.47 -75.29
N LYS A 449 52.54 -13.42 -76.41
CA LYS A 449 51.40 -12.48 -76.56
C LYS A 449 50.31 -12.76 -75.52
N GLN A 450 50.03 -14.04 -75.24
CA GLN A 450 49.08 -14.44 -74.19
C GLN A 450 49.57 -14.02 -72.80
N ILE A 451 50.84 -14.20 -72.45
CA ILE A 451 51.41 -13.75 -71.17
C ILE A 451 51.30 -12.22 -71.03
N LYS A 452 51.66 -11.47 -72.07
CA LYS A 452 51.54 -10.01 -72.05
C LYS A 452 50.08 -9.54 -71.90
N GLN A 453 49.15 -10.22 -72.56
CA GLN A 453 47.72 -9.95 -72.41
C GLN A 453 47.26 -10.30 -70.99
N HIS A 454 47.69 -11.44 -70.44
CA HIS A 454 47.38 -11.86 -69.08
C HIS A 454 47.89 -10.85 -68.04
N TYR A 455 49.11 -10.34 -68.19
CA TYR A 455 49.65 -9.29 -67.31
C TYR A 455 48.81 -8.01 -67.37
N ARG A 456 48.37 -7.64 -68.57
CA ARG A 456 47.50 -6.47 -68.76
C ARG A 456 46.15 -6.67 -68.10
N ASP A 457 45.57 -7.86 -68.23
CA ASP A 457 44.29 -8.19 -67.61
C ASP A 457 44.40 -8.21 -66.07
N MET A 458 45.54 -8.64 -65.52
CA MET A 458 45.84 -8.55 -64.08
C MET A 458 45.88 -7.12 -63.56
N LEU A 459 46.51 -6.21 -64.31
CA LEU A 459 46.56 -4.79 -63.95
C LEU A 459 45.16 -4.14 -64.04
N LEU A 460 44.40 -4.47 -65.08
CA LEU A 460 43.05 -3.90 -65.29
C LEU A 460 42.01 -4.41 -64.29
N SER A 461 42.24 -5.58 -63.68
CA SER A 461 41.39 -6.17 -62.64
C SER A 461 41.86 -5.83 -61.22
N ASP A 462 42.82 -4.91 -61.08
CA ASP A 462 43.36 -4.43 -59.79
C ASP A 462 43.93 -5.56 -58.90
N GLN A 463 44.40 -6.63 -59.55
CA GLN A 463 44.99 -7.81 -58.88
C GLN A 463 46.49 -7.65 -58.62
N VAL A 464 47.14 -6.78 -59.41
CA VAL A 464 48.56 -6.42 -59.32
C VAL A 464 48.67 -4.91 -59.50
N ASP A 465 49.49 -4.25 -58.69
CA ASP A 465 49.75 -2.82 -58.83
C ASP A 465 50.65 -2.53 -60.06
N ILE A 466 50.76 -1.25 -60.41
CA ILE A 466 51.49 -0.84 -61.61
C ILE A 466 52.99 -1.15 -61.53
N GLU A 467 53.55 -1.19 -60.32
CA GLU A 467 54.98 -1.44 -60.09
C GLU A 467 55.29 -2.93 -60.31
N ALA A 468 54.50 -3.82 -59.72
CA ALA A 468 54.59 -5.25 -59.93
C ALA A 468 54.24 -5.66 -61.37
N TYR A 469 53.32 -4.97 -62.06
CA TYR A 469 53.08 -5.18 -63.49
C TYR A 469 54.33 -4.86 -64.34
N VAL A 470 54.99 -3.73 -64.07
CA VAL A 470 56.22 -3.34 -64.77
C VAL A 470 57.34 -4.33 -64.47
N GLU A 471 57.46 -4.80 -63.24
CA GLU A 471 58.46 -5.80 -62.83
C GLU A 471 58.23 -7.14 -63.54
N LEU A 472 56.99 -7.64 -63.59
CA LEU A 472 56.63 -8.85 -64.33
C LEU A 472 56.98 -8.74 -65.82
N MET A 473 56.68 -7.59 -66.43
CA MET A 473 57.00 -7.31 -67.84
C MET A 473 58.52 -7.25 -68.07
N ASN A 474 59.28 -6.65 -67.16
CA ASN A 474 60.74 -6.61 -67.23
C ASN A 474 61.35 -8.01 -67.06
N LEU A 475 60.86 -8.82 -66.13
CA LEU A 475 61.32 -10.20 -65.92
C LEU A 475 61.09 -11.08 -67.15
N THR A 476 59.94 -10.94 -67.83
CA THR A 476 59.71 -11.64 -69.12
C THR A 476 60.67 -11.15 -70.20
N LEU A 477 60.96 -9.85 -70.24
CA LEU A 477 61.85 -9.23 -71.22
C LEU A 477 63.32 -9.64 -70.99
N ILE A 478 63.74 -9.75 -69.74
CA ILE A 478 65.05 -10.29 -69.34
C ILE A 478 65.17 -11.77 -69.73
N SER A 479 64.13 -12.58 -69.45
CA SER A 479 64.09 -14.00 -69.83
C SER A 479 64.25 -14.18 -71.35
N LEU A 480 63.57 -13.35 -72.14
CA LEU A 480 63.73 -13.23 -73.60
C LEU A 480 65.18 -12.94 -74.04
N MET A 481 65.86 -12.02 -73.34
CA MET A 481 67.26 -11.66 -73.66
C MET A 481 68.27 -12.74 -73.28
N THR A 482 67.96 -13.56 -72.26
CA THR A 482 68.85 -14.65 -71.81
C THR A 482 68.69 -15.96 -72.60
N LEU A 483 67.52 -16.21 -73.20
CA LEU A 483 67.19 -17.46 -73.90
C LEU A 483 67.22 -17.37 -75.44
N ALA A 484 67.40 -16.18 -76.01
CA ALA A 484 67.61 -16.01 -77.45
C ALA A 484 69.05 -16.41 -77.86
N PRO A 485 69.28 -17.17 -78.95
CA PRO A 485 70.63 -17.54 -79.38
C PRO A 485 71.41 -16.31 -79.85
N LYS A 486 72.59 -16.07 -79.25
CA LYS A 486 73.50 -14.97 -79.63
C LYS A 486 73.96 -15.13 -81.08
N SER A 487 73.65 -14.16 -81.94
CA SER A 487 74.32 -13.97 -83.23
C SER A 487 75.61 -13.15 -83.06
N SER A 488 76.70 -13.63 -83.67
CA SER A 488 78.06 -13.07 -83.61
C SER A 488 78.27 -11.83 -84.49
N PRO A 489 79.12 -10.84 -84.13
CA PRO A 489 79.57 -9.77 -85.03
C PRO A 489 81.06 -9.88 -85.40
N VAL A 490 81.44 -9.55 -86.65
CA VAL A 490 82.85 -9.28 -87.06
C VAL A 490 82.93 -8.21 -88.19
N HIS A 491 83.57 -7.07 -87.85
CA HIS A 491 84.52 -6.16 -88.57
C HIS A 491 84.43 -5.94 -90.11
N SER A 492 84.31 -4.71 -90.65
CA SER A 492 85.15 -3.48 -90.71
C SER A 492 86.19 -3.44 -91.84
N ASP A 493 86.15 -2.42 -92.73
CA ASP A 493 87.33 -1.58 -93.08
C ASP A 493 87.08 -0.46 -94.13
N SER A 494 87.67 0.72 -93.83
CA SER A 494 88.21 1.78 -94.72
C SER A 494 87.24 2.55 -95.66
N GLU A 495 87.33 3.86 -95.97
CA GLU A 495 88.38 4.88 -95.85
C GLU A 495 87.81 6.29 -96.24
N ASN A 496 88.43 7.38 -95.74
CA ASN A 496 88.50 8.78 -96.27
C ASN A 496 87.18 9.61 -96.44
N LYS A 497 87.01 10.86 -95.95
CA LYS A 497 87.85 12.08 -96.12
C LYS A 497 87.36 13.27 -95.23
N LYS A 498 88.29 13.94 -94.51
CA LYS A 498 88.51 15.41 -94.22
C LYS A 498 87.40 16.46 -94.54
N GLN A 499 87.21 17.64 -93.90
CA GLN A 499 87.83 18.45 -92.81
C GLN A 499 87.01 19.75 -92.59
N ASN A 500 87.36 20.50 -91.51
CA ASN A 500 87.07 21.91 -91.09
C ASN A 500 85.91 22.08 -90.08
N ILE A 501 86.07 22.45 -88.79
CA ILE A 501 86.79 23.54 -88.05
C ILE A 501 86.06 24.90 -88.01
N SER A 502 85.66 25.28 -86.78
CA SER A 502 85.36 26.61 -86.18
C SER A 502 84.52 27.65 -86.93
N ASN A 503 83.27 27.82 -86.51
CA ASN A 503 82.75 28.92 -85.66
C ASN A 503 81.29 28.66 -85.29
#